data_AF-A0A914KRZ5-F1
#
_entry.id   AF-A0A914KRZ5-F1
#
_cell.length_a   1.000
_cell.length_b   1.000
_cell.length_c   1.000
_cell.angle_alpha   90.00
_cell.angle_beta   90.00
_cell.angle_gamma   90.00
#
_symmetry.space_group_name_H-M   'P 1'
#
loop_
_entity.id
_entity.type
_entity.pdbx_description
1 polymer ?
#
loop_
_entity_poly.entity_id
_entity_poly.type
_entity_poly.pdbx_seq_one_letter_code
_entity_poly.pdbx_strand_id
1 'polypeptide(L)'
;MENDADGIILTFINLLTAQLQIEEIFSFDEVRYLLPILIKMIQTGELTFKSDFDFKFKDAVEFIKNDMGEKSVELLKPENADNGDKQEIANIIFALLFILYKNQKAKFDYLCGKLDEKNSAEILQLLKRLDNFDRLSPIPFTSILNNSSNNLFSSNNSNFQIFSSQNQKDKLEEISKYKIKSAELEAKYNQIESINFKLNEQLGNAQNEFIDLENKYENLKQADNEKVRILVASSVFICVFHQQGSIELLNIQLREITDELETCRYNNSQLQRELKSLNERHSRAFQKSANDLKSKEDEVKLLYIRLDALVKQITEKDSSENKLKFMEQQIANQQGTIGELRSGLEQALDRANFAETELIKYKRLHNNNINIQNNTNSNTDSDNSISLHDDLNSCKITENQRFFVRISLGVFKYF
;
A
#
# COMPACT_ATOMS: atom_id res chain seq x y z
N MET A 1 -14.91 -7.36 -8.03
CA MET A 1 -13.48 -7.00 -8.13
C MET A 1 -13.39 -6.02 -9.28
N GLU A 2 -13.12 -4.75 -8.99
CA GLU A 2 -12.66 -3.80 -10.02
C GLU A 2 -11.28 -4.27 -10.48
N ASN A 3 -11.14 -4.56 -11.77
CA ASN A 3 -9.85 -4.84 -12.38
C ASN A 3 -9.13 -3.50 -12.58
N ASP A 4 -8.18 -3.19 -11.69
CA ASP A 4 -7.49 -1.92 -11.62
C ASP A 4 -6.31 -1.91 -12.62
N ALA A 5 -6.45 -1.23 -13.75
CA ALA A 5 -5.41 -1.14 -14.79
C ALA A 5 -4.08 -0.59 -14.22
N ASP A 6 -4.19 0.26 -13.20
CA ASP A 6 -3.08 0.80 -12.42
C ASP A 6 -2.30 -0.31 -11.70
N GLY A 7 -3.00 -1.28 -11.10
CA GLY A 7 -2.38 -2.41 -10.42
C GLY A 7 -1.58 -3.33 -11.36
N ILE A 8 -2.09 -3.50 -12.60
CA ILE A 8 -1.43 -4.31 -13.63
C ILE A 8 -0.16 -3.60 -14.15
N ILE A 9 -0.25 -2.29 -14.42
CA ILE A 9 0.91 -1.47 -14.82
C ILE A 9 1.97 -1.51 -13.72
N LEU A 10 1.58 -1.32 -12.47
CA LEU A 10 2.50 -1.36 -11.33
C LEU A 10 3.15 -2.74 -11.17
N THR A 11 2.41 -3.82 -11.40
CA THR A 11 2.95 -5.20 -11.40
C THR A 11 4.02 -5.39 -12.47
N PHE A 12 3.81 -4.86 -13.68
CA PHE A 12 4.82 -4.90 -14.73
C PHE A 12 6.07 -4.08 -14.36
N ILE A 13 5.88 -2.91 -13.74
CA ILE A 13 6.97 -2.08 -13.26
C ILE A 13 7.78 -2.79 -12.17
N ASN A 14 7.12 -3.45 -11.22
CA ASN A 14 7.78 -4.22 -10.16
C ASN A 14 8.52 -5.46 -10.71
N LEU A 15 8.10 -6.01 -11.84
CA LEU A 15 8.89 -7.03 -12.54
C LEU A 15 10.23 -6.46 -13.05
N LEU A 16 10.25 -5.21 -13.53
CA LEU A 16 11.47 -4.56 -14.02
C LEU A 16 12.44 -4.26 -12.87
N THR A 17 11.93 -3.75 -11.73
CA THR A 17 12.76 -3.51 -10.54
C THR A 17 13.35 -4.81 -10.00
N ALA A 18 12.55 -5.89 -9.97
CA ALA A 18 13.04 -7.21 -9.57
C ALA A 18 14.17 -7.73 -10.48
N GLN A 19 14.11 -7.49 -11.80
CA GLN A 19 15.22 -7.85 -12.70
C GLN A 19 16.47 -7.01 -12.50
N LEU A 20 16.30 -5.75 -12.07
CA LEU A 20 17.40 -4.85 -11.72
C LEU A 20 17.93 -5.07 -10.30
N GLN A 21 17.32 -5.97 -9.51
CA GLN A 21 17.60 -6.18 -8.09
C GLN A 21 17.40 -4.91 -7.26
N ILE A 22 16.42 -4.09 -7.65
CA ILE A 22 15.96 -2.90 -6.91
C ILE A 22 14.76 -3.30 -6.06
N GLU A 23 14.59 -2.63 -4.92
CA GLU A 23 13.43 -2.79 -4.05
C GLU A 23 12.11 -2.55 -4.82
N GLU A 24 11.05 -3.24 -4.42
CA GLU A 24 9.73 -3.09 -5.05
C GLU A 24 9.23 -1.66 -4.89
N ILE A 25 8.61 -1.12 -5.94
CA ILE A 25 7.99 0.19 -5.88
C ILE A 25 6.57 0.02 -5.38
N PHE A 26 6.29 0.72 -4.27
CA PHE A 26 4.97 0.68 -3.61
C PHE A 26 4.08 1.85 -4.02
N SER A 27 4.62 2.88 -4.70
CA SER A 27 3.86 4.05 -5.16
C SER A 27 4.26 4.51 -6.57
N PHE A 28 3.29 5.02 -7.33
CA PHE A 28 3.54 5.69 -8.61
C PHE A 28 4.49 6.89 -8.51
N ASP A 29 4.64 7.49 -7.32
CA ASP A 29 5.55 8.61 -7.06
C ASP A 29 7.03 8.24 -7.29
N GLU A 30 7.40 6.97 -7.08
CA GLU A 30 8.77 6.47 -7.24
C GLU A 30 9.06 6.03 -8.69
N VAL A 31 8.02 5.90 -9.52
CA VAL A 31 8.17 5.41 -10.91
C VAL A 31 8.93 6.41 -11.79
N ARG A 32 8.98 7.70 -11.39
CA ARG A 32 9.82 8.70 -12.06
C ARG A 32 11.28 8.26 -12.18
N TYR A 33 11.82 7.60 -11.16
CA TYR A 33 13.21 7.12 -11.16
C TYR A 33 13.46 5.97 -12.15
N LEU A 34 12.40 5.32 -12.62
CA LEU A 34 12.50 4.22 -13.58
C LEU A 34 12.35 4.67 -15.04
N LEU A 35 11.83 5.88 -15.31
CA LEU A 35 11.67 6.39 -16.67
C LEU A 35 12.99 6.36 -17.48
N PRO A 36 14.15 6.81 -16.93
CA PRO A 36 15.41 6.75 -17.67
C PRO A 36 15.83 5.32 -18.03
N ILE A 37 15.50 4.37 -17.17
CA ILE A 37 15.83 2.95 -17.35
C ILE A 37 14.92 2.32 -18.41
N LEU A 38 13.62 2.59 -18.33
CA LEU A 38 12.62 2.17 -19.33
C LEU A 38 12.98 2.71 -20.72
N ILE A 39 13.29 3.99 -20.84
CA ILE A 39 13.65 4.62 -22.12
C ILE A 39 14.94 4.02 -22.67
N LYS A 40 15.95 3.80 -21.82
CA LYS A 40 17.19 3.16 -22.25
C LYS A 40 16.95 1.71 -22.70
N MET A 41 16.10 0.96 -22.00
CA MET A 41 15.70 -0.39 -22.42
C MET A 41 15.00 -0.37 -23.78
N ILE A 42 14.13 0.60 -24.03
CA ILE A 42 13.48 0.76 -25.34
C ILE A 42 14.52 1.03 -26.44
N GLN A 43 15.48 1.93 -26.18
CA GLN A 43 16.51 2.32 -27.14
C GLN A 43 17.54 1.23 -27.44
N THR A 44 17.96 0.48 -26.40
CA THR A 44 19.10 -0.45 -26.49
C THR A 44 18.71 -1.92 -26.43
N GLY A 45 17.50 -2.24 -25.99
CA GLY A 45 17.05 -3.60 -25.69
C GLY A 45 17.60 -4.18 -24.38
N GLU A 46 18.55 -3.49 -23.75
CA GLU A 46 19.20 -3.93 -22.52
C GLU A 46 18.63 -3.24 -21.29
N LEU A 47 18.31 -4.04 -20.27
CA LEU A 47 17.87 -3.54 -18.97
C LEU A 47 19.10 -3.21 -18.13
N THR A 48 19.55 -1.96 -18.19
CA THR A 48 20.70 -1.47 -17.41
C THR A 48 20.27 -0.37 -16.47
N PHE A 49 20.80 -0.37 -15.25
CA PHE A 49 20.59 0.73 -14.32
C PHE A 49 21.15 2.04 -14.90
N LYS A 50 20.35 3.10 -14.80
CA LYS A 50 20.73 4.46 -15.16
C LYS A 50 20.07 5.39 -14.14
N SER A 51 20.86 6.01 -13.27
CA SER A 51 20.36 7.09 -12.42
C SER A 51 20.47 8.41 -13.17
N ASP A 52 19.33 9.07 -13.34
CA ASP A 52 19.29 10.46 -13.78
C ASP A 52 18.25 11.18 -12.90
N PHE A 53 18.74 11.81 -11.83
CA PHE A 53 17.88 12.43 -10.82
C PHE A 53 17.21 13.72 -11.33
N ASP A 54 17.75 14.30 -12.40
CA ASP A 54 17.21 15.50 -13.03
C ASP A 54 16.13 15.18 -14.07
N PHE A 55 16.00 13.91 -14.48
CA PHE A 55 15.03 13.45 -15.46
C PHE A 55 13.59 13.71 -15.01
N LYS A 56 12.76 14.29 -15.88
CA LYS A 56 11.35 14.65 -15.62
C LYS A 56 10.39 13.90 -16.52
N PHE A 57 9.09 13.92 -16.16
CA PHE A 57 8.04 13.36 -17.02
C PHE A 57 7.98 14.07 -18.39
N LYS A 58 8.35 15.36 -18.45
CA LYS A 58 8.46 16.09 -19.71
C LYS A 58 9.45 15.46 -20.69
N ASP A 59 10.60 14.97 -20.20
CA ASP A 59 11.62 14.33 -21.02
C ASP A 59 11.12 12.97 -21.56
N ALA A 60 10.35 12.24 -20.74
CA ALA A 60 9.67 11.02 -21.18
C ALA A 60 8.63 11.31 -22.27
N VAL A 61 7.81 12.36 -22.11
CA VAL A 61 6.82 12.75 -23.13
C VAL A 61 7.48 13.20 -24.43
N GLU A 62 8.61 13.90 -24.38
CA GLU A 62 9.38 14.25 -25.58
C GLU A 62 9.94 13.01 -26.29
N PHE A 63 10.40 12.01 -25.54
CA PHE A 63 10.78 10.72 -26.12
C PHE A 63 9.59 10.01 -26.80
N ILE A 64 8.44 9.92 -26.12
CA ILE A 64 7.22 9.30 -26.67
C ILE A 64 6.76 10.07 -27.93
N LYS A 65 6.83 11.40 -27.90
CA LYS A 65 6.50 12.28 -29.03
C LYS A 65 7.32 11.92 -30.28
N ASN A 66 8.61 11.68 -30.11
CA ASN A 66 9.52 11.35 -31.20
C ASN A 66 9.22 9.97 -31.82
N ASP A 67 8.71 9.01 -31.03
CA ASP A 67 8.44 7.64 -31.51
C ASP A 67 7.00 7.46 -32.04
N MET A 68 6.01 7.99 -31.33
CA MET A 68 4.58 7.82 -31.63
C MET A 68 4.00 8.95 -32.49
N GLY A 69 4.65 10.11 -32.52
CA GLY A 69 4.20 11.30 -33.25
C GLY A 69 3.48 12.32 -32.37
N GLU A 70 3.60 13.59 -32.74
CA GLU A 70 3.13 14.75 -31.95
C GLU A 70 1.65 14.71 -31.61
N LYS A 71 0.79 14.34 -32.57
CA LYS A 71 -0.64 14.26 -32.33
C LYS A 71 -1.04 13.15 -31.35
N SER A 72 -0.28 12.06 -31.30
CA SER A 72 -0.59 10.90 -30.46
C SER A 72 -0.42 11.19 -28.96
N VAL A 73 0.46 12.14 -28.62
CA VAL A 73 0.78 12.51 -27.23
C VAL A 73 0.11 13.79 -26.76
N GLU A 74 -0.73 14.41 -27.59
CA GLU A 74 -1.35 15.71 -27.33
C GLU A 74 -2.20 15.75 -26.04
N LEU A 75 -2.71 14.59 -25.61
CA LEU A 75 -3.51 14.45 -24.40
C LEU A 75 -2.67 14.14 -23.15
N LEU A 76 -1.37 13.89 -23.28
CA LEU A 76 -0.47 13.69 -22.14
C LEU A 76 -0.05 15.03 -21.55
N LYS A 77 -0.14 15.14 -20.21
CA LYS A 77 0.14 16.34 -19.43
C LYS A 77 1.29 16.07 -18.45
N PRO A 78 2.55 16.18 -18.90
CA PRO A 78 3.70 15.87 -18.04
C PRO A 78 3.76 16.72 -16.77
N GLU A 79 3.22 17.95 -16.78
CA GLU A 79 3.17 18.81 -15.59
C GLU A 79 2.26 18.23 -14.49
N ASN A 80 1.18 17.54 -14.86
CA ASN A 80 0.30 16.90 -13.89
C ASN A 80 0.96 15.66 -13.28
N ALA A 81 1.70 14.89 -14.07
CA ALA A 81 2.50 13.76 -13.58
C ALA A 81 3.62 14.22 -12.63
N ASP A 82 4.32 15.32 -12.95
CA ASP A 82 5.32 15.92 -12.06
C ASP A 82 4.71 16.39 -10.71
N ASN A 83 3.40 16.68 -10.68
CA ASN A 83 2.64 17.05 -9.46
C ASN A 83 2.06 15.83 -8.72
N GLY A 84 2.34 14.59 -9.15
CA GLY A 84 1.88 13.36 -8.50
C GLY A 84 0.50 12.85 -8.94
N ASP A 85 -0.02 13.31 -10.09
CA ASP A 85 -1.26 12.76 -10.65
C ASP A 85 -1.04 11.31 -11.12
N LYS A 86 -1.55 10.35 -10.34
CA LYS A 86 -1.40 8.91 -10.60
C LYS A 86 -1.91 8.49 -11.97
N GLN A 87 -3.04 9.03 -12.41
CA GLN A 87 -3.63 8.67 -13.69
C GLN A 87 -2.73 9.11 -14.84
N GLU A 88 -2.11 10.29 -14.71
CA GLU A 88 -1.23 10.82 -15.73
C GLU A 88 0.12 10.09 -15.76
N ILE A 89 0.64 9.70 -14.59
CA ILE A 89 1.82 8.83 -14.49
C ILE A 89 1.52 7.48 -15.18
N ALA A 90 0.38 6.87 -14.92
CA ALA A 90 -0.04 5.61 -15.55
C ALA A 90 -0.18 5.76 -17.08
N ASN A 91 -0.75 6.86 -17.57
CA ASN A 91 -0.84 7.16 -19.00
C ASN A 91 0.54 7.22 -19.67
N ILE A 92 1.50 7.91 -19.06
CA ILE A 92 2.87 8.03 -19.59
C ILE A 92 3.58 6.68 -19.60
N ILE A 93 3.48 5.90 -18.52
CA ILE A 93 4.05 4.55 -18.44
C ILE A 93 3.42 3.64 -19.49
N PHE A 94 2.11 3.70 -19.65
CA PHE A 94 1.39 2.88 -20.63
C PHE A 94 1.86 3.18 -22.06
N ALA A 95 2.08 4.45 -22.39
CA ALA A 95 2.66 4.85 -23.67
C ALA A 95 4.10 4.31 -23.86
N LEU A 96 4.94 4.35 -22.82
CA LEU A 96 6.29 3.76 -22.87
C LEU A 96 6.26 2.23 -23.06
N LEU A 97 5.35 1.53 -22.38
CA LEU A 97 5.16 0.08 -22.55
C LEU A 97 4.72 -0.27 -23.97
N PHE A 98 3.91 0.57 -24.60
CA PHE A 98 3.54 0.38 -26.00
C PHE A 98 4.72 0.54 -26.96
N ILE A 99 5.57 1.54 -26.73
CA ILE A 99 6.80 1.70 -27.51
C ILE A 99 7.74 0.51 -27.28
N LEU A 100 7.86 0.02 -26.04
CA LEU A 100 8.64 -1.18 -25.72
C LEU A 100 8.12 -2.41 -26.48
N TYR A 101 6.81 -2.60 -26.49
CA TYR A 101 6.15 -3.67 -27.25
C TYR A 101 6.41 -3.57 -28.76
N LYS A 102 6.42 -2.36 -29.33
CA LYS A 102 6.68 -2.14 -30.76
C LYS A 102 8.16 -2.30 -31.13
N ASN A 103 9.05 -1.69 -30.36
CA ASN A 103 10.47 -1.58 -30.73
C ASN A 103 11.31 -2.76 -30.22
N GLN A 104 10.92 -3.37 -29.09
CA GLN A 104 11.67 -4.44 -28.42
C GLN A 104 10.76 -5.64 -28.09
N LYS A 105 9.98 -6.09 -29.08
CA LYS A 105 8.96 -7.14 -28.90
C LYS A 105 9.47 -8.41 -28.22
N ALA A 106 10.65 -8.92 -28.62
CA ALA A 106 11.23 -10.12 -28.01
C ALA A 106 11.53 -9.94 -26.50
N LYS A 107 11.95 -8.73 -26.10
CA LYS A 107 12.20 -8.41 -24.70
C LYS A 107 10.91 -8.25 -23.92
N PHE A 108 9.92 -7.61 -24.53
CA PHE A 108 8.58 -7.49 -23.99
C PHE A 108 7.93 -8.87 -23.74
N ASP A 109 7.97 -9.75 -24.74
CA ASP A 109 7.42 -11.11 -24.64
C ASP A 109 8.12 -11.92 -23.54
N TYR A 110 9.45 -11.78 -23.40
CA TYR A 110 10.22 -12.38 -22.30
C TYR A 110 9.76 -11.88 -20.92
N LEU A 111 9.48 -10.58 -20.78
CA LEU A 111 8.98 -10.00 -19.54
C LEU A 111 7.56 -10.49 -19.23
N CYS A 112 6.67 -10.49 -20.22
CA CYS A 112 5.32 -11.04 -20.08
C CYS A 112 5.33 -12.51 -19.68
N GLY A 113 6.29 -13.32 -20.15
CA GLY A 113 6.43 -14.72 -19.75
C GLY A 113 6.82 -14.94 -18.28
N LYS A 114 7.23 -13.89 -17.55
CA LYS A 114 7.47 -13.93 -16.10
C LYS A 114 6.29 -13.43 -15.26
N LEU A 115 5.28 -12.86 -15.89
CA LEU A 115 4.02 -12.53 -15.25
C LEU A 115 3.11 -13.77 -15.22
N ASP A 116 2.13 -13.76 -14.33
CA ASP A 116 1.02 -14.72 -14.37
C ASP A 116 0.22 -14.58 -15.66
N GLU A 117 -0.41 -15.68 -16.08
CA GLU A 117 -1.15 -15.77 -17.34
C GLU A 117 -2.28 -14.73 -17.43
N LYS A 118 -2.87 -14.35 -16.29
CA LYS A 118 -3.90 -13.31 -16.24
C LYS A 118 -3.33 -11.92 -16.54
N ASN A 119 -2.33 -11.47 -15.77
CA ASN A 119 -1.76 -10.14 -15.97
C ASN A 119 -1.06 -9.98 -17.33
N SER A 120 -0.35 -11.02 -17.80
CA SER A 120 0.27 -11.02 -19.13
C SER A 120 -0.76 -10.87 -20.26
N ALA A 121 -1.88 -11.60 -20.18
CA ALA A 121 -2.98 -11.49 -21.15
C ALA A 121 -3.65 -10.10 -21.10
N GLU A 122 -3.87 -9.55 -19.92
CA GLU A 122 -4.50 -8.24 -19.73
C GLU A 122 -3.63 -7.09 -20.27
N ILE A 123 -2.31 -7.08 -20.01
CA ILE A 123 -1.39 -6.07 -20.57
C ILE A 123 -1.36 -6.16 -22.10
N LEU A 124 -1.25 -7.37 -22.65
CA LEU A 124 -1.27 -7.57 -24.10
C LEU A 124 -2.57 -7.08 -24.74
N GLN A 125 -3.71 -7.28 -24.08
CA GLN A 125 -4.99 -6.76 -24.56
C GLN A 125 -5.04 -5.24 -24.53
N LEU A 126 -4.54 -4.60 -23.46
CA LEU A 126 -4.47 -3.15 -23.35
C LEU A 126 -3.59 -2.56 -24.47
N LEU A 127 -2.41 -3.14 -24.71
CA LEU A 127 -1.49 -2.66 -25.76
C LEU A 127 -2.05 -2.88 -27.17
N LYS A 128 -2.75 -3.99 -27.43
CA LYS A 128 -3.43 -4.20 -28.73
C LYS A 128 -4.52 -3.18 -29.00
N ARG A 129 -5.13 -2.58 -27.97
CA ARG A 129 -6.10 -1.48 -28.17
C ARG A 129 -5.41 -0.21 -28.68
N LEU A 130 -4.16 0.03 -28.28
CA LEU A 130 -3.35 1.15 -28.80
C LEU A 130 -2.92 0.95 -30.25
N ASP A 131 -2.76 -0.29 -30.72
CA ASP A 131 -2.47 -0.58 -32.13
C ASP A 131 -3.59 -0.15 -33.09
N ASN A 132 -4.82 0.05 -32.59
CA ASN A 132 -5.95 0.49 -33.40
C ASN A 132 -5.96 2.01 -33.66
N PHE A 133 -5.06 2.78 -33.03
CA PHE A 133 -4.97 4.22 -33.21
C PHE A 133 -3.88 4.59 -34.21
N ASP A 134 -4.22 5.47 -35.16
CA ASP A 134 -3.26 5.99 -36.12
C ASP A 134 -2.40 7.10 -35.47
N ARG A 135 -1.13 7.19 -35.89
CA ARG A 135 -0.14 8.16 -35.39
C ARG A 135 -0.55 9.63 -35.59
N LEU A 136 -1.58 9.85 -36.42
CA LEU A 136 -2.14 11.14 -36.78
C LEU A 136 -3.32 11.58 -35.89
N SER A 137 -3.70 10.78 -34.89
CA SER A 137 -4.85 11.04 -34.02
C SER A 137 -4.45 11.11 -32.53
N PRO A 138 -5.10 11.98 -31.72
CA PRO A 138 -4.90 11.98 -30.28
C PRO A 138 -5.37 10.67 -29.64
N ILE A 139 -4.52 10.08 -28.80
CA ILE A 139 -4.80 8.81 -28.13
C ILE A 139 -5.43 9.08 -26.76
N PRO A 140 -6.65 8.59 -26.49
CA PRO A 140 -7.31 8.77 -25.19
C PRO A 140 -6.84 7.71 -24.18
N PHE A 141 -5.59 7.82 -23.71
CA PHE A 141 -4.94 6.84 -22.82
C PHE A 141 -5.79 6.48 -21.59
N THR A 142 -6.31 7.48 -20.87
CA THR A 142 -7.19 7.29 -19.70
C THR A 142 -8.42 6.43 -20.02
N SER A 143 -9.07 6.68 -21.16
CA SER A 143 -10.27 5.93 -21.57
C SER A 143 -9.96 4.48 -21.95
N ILE A 144 -8.75 4.22 -22.45
CA ILE A 144 -8.31 2.86 -22.83
C ILE A 144 -8.00 2.05 -21.57
N LEU A 145 -7.33 2.65 -20.59
CA LEU A 145 -7.03 2.04 -19.30
C LEU A 145 -8.31 1.74 -18.51
N ASN A 146 -9.26 2.68 -18.47
CA ASN A 146 -10.50 2.54 -17.67
C ASN A 146 -11.54 1.58 -18.27
N ASN A 147 -11.50 1.32 -19.59
CA ASN A 147 -12.42 0.38 -20.26
C ASN A 147 -11.93 -1.09 -20.23
N SER A 148 -11.02 -1.46 -19.32
CA SER A 148 -10.56 -2.86 -19.17
C SER A 148 -11.68 -3.81 -18.70
N SER A 149 -12.77 -3.29 -18.14
CA SER A 149 -13.77 -4.04 -17.34
C SER A 149 -14.96 -4.65 -18.10
N ASN A 150 -15.22 -4.32 -19.38
CA ASN A 150 -16.55 -4.57 -19.96
C ASN A 150 -16.69 -5.68 -21.02
N ASN A 151 -15.66 -6.46 -21.36
CA ASN A 151 -15.75 -7.32 -22.56
C ASN A 151 -15.31 -8.79 -22.44
N LEU A 152 -15.29 -9.40 -21.25
CA LEU A 152 -15.09 -10.85 -21.15
C LEU A 152 -16.14 -11.48 -20.22
N PHE A 153 -16.96 -12.36 -20.80
CA PHE A 153 -18.00 -13.22 -20.18
C PHE A 153 -19.41 -12.65 -20.00
N SER A 154 -20.08 -12.35 -21.12
CA SER A 154 -21.54 -12.49 -21.21
C SER A 154 -21.87 -13.71 -22.06
N SER A 155 -22.07 -14.87 -21.41
CA SER A 155 -23.04 -15.90 -21.80
C SER A 155 -23.04 -17.07 -20.82
N ASN A 156 -24.25 -17.48 -20.45
CA ASN A 156 -24.67 -18.72 -19.79
C ASN A 156 -24.89 -18.70 -18.26
N ASN A 157 -26.14 -18.39 -17.91
CA ASN A 157 -27.08 -19.20 -17.11
C ASN A 157 -26.69 -19.73 -15.71
N SER A 158 -27.48 -19.20 -14.74
CA SER A 158 -28.28 -19.88 -13.72
C SER A 158 -27.61 -20.57 -12.51
N ASN A 159 -28.00 -20.04 -11.33
CA ASN A 159 -28.35 -20.72 -10.07
C ASN A 159 -27.51 -21.94 -9.61
N PHE A 160 -26.75 -21.80 -8.53
CA PHE A 160 -27.15 -22.21 -7.17
C PHE A 160 -25.97 -22.00 -6.19
N GLN A 161 -26.33 -21.81 -4.91
CA GLN A 161 -25.46 -21.71 -3.74
C GLN A 161 -24.30 -22.72 -3.72
N ILE A 162 -23.13 -22.29 -3.24
CA ILE A 162 -22.39 -22.81 -2.07
C ILE A 162 -21.27 -21.80 -1.77
N PHE A 163 -21.52 -20.87 -0.86
CA PHE A 163 -20.47 -20.10 -0.19
C PHE A 163 -20.12 -20.83 1.10
N SER A 164 -18.88 -21.34 1.23
CA SER A 164 -18.13 -21.39 2.52
C SER A 164 -16.78 -22.11 2.47
N SER A 165 -16.39 -22.79 1.38
CA SER A 165 -15.14 -23.59 1.38
C SER A 165 -13.92 -22.98 0.68
N GLN A 166 -14.08 -21.98 -0.18
CA GLN A 166 -12.98 -21.47 -1.02
C GLN A 166 -11.98 -20.59 -0.23
N ASN A 167 -12.49 -19.72 0.66
CA ASN A 167 -11.66 -18.80 1.46
C ASN A 167 -10.67 -19.47 2.43
N GLN A 168 -10.86 -20.76 2.78
CA GLN A 168 -9.89 -21.50 3.60
C GLN A 168 -8.79 -22.15 2.76
N LYS A 169 -9.08 -22.52 1.51
CA LYS A 169 -8.11 -23.14 0.60
C LYS A 169 -7.14 -22.10 0.06
N ASP A 170 -7.65 -20.92 -0.31
CA ASP A 170 -6.84 -19.81 -0.80
C ASP A 170 -5.88 -19.28 0.29
N LYS A 171 -6.36 -19.19 1.54
CA LYS A 171 -5.51 -18.83 2.70
C LYS A 171 -4.45 -19.89 3.01
N LEU A 172 -4.74 -21.18 2.84
CA LEU A 172 -3.75 -22.26 3.04
C LEU A 172 -2.68 -22.26 1.94
N GLU A 173 -3.08 -21.93 0.71
CA GLU A 173 -2.20 -21.84 -0.45
C GLU A 173 -1.29 -20.62 -0.37
N GLU A 174 -1.80 -19.49 0.14
CA GLU A 174 -1.01 -18.29 0.44
C GLU A 174 0.03 -18.55 1.53
N ILE A 175 -0.36 -19.20 2.64
CA ILE A 175 0.57 -19.61 3.71
C ILE A 175 1.65 -20.56 3.18
N SER A 176 1.30 -21.45 2.26
CA SER A 176 2.26 -22.36 1.62
C SER A 176 3.24 -21.63 0.71
N LYS A 177 2.77 -20.63 -0.06
CA LYS A 177 3.63 -19.75 -0.87
C LYS A 177 4.60 -18.93 -0.01
N TYR A 178 4.13 -18.40 1.13
CA TYR A 178 5.00 -17.69 2.08
C TYR A 178 6.05 -18.60 2.73
N LYS A 179 5.69 -19.85 3.06
CA LYS A 179 6.68 -20.84 3.55
C LYS A 179 7.74 -21.17 2.52
N ILE A 180 7.38 -21.33 1.25
CA ILE A 180 8.32 -21.58 0.15
C ILE A 180 9.25 -20.38 -0.04
N LYS A 181 8.70 -19.15 -0.08
CA LYS A 181 9.50 -17.92 -0.15
C LYS A 181 10.44 -17.76 1.04
N SER A 182 10.00 -18.10 2.25
CA SER A 182 10.84 -18.08 3.45
C SER A 182 12.00 -19.06 3.34
N ALA A 183 11.75 -20.28 2.88
CA ALA A 183 12.79 -21.30 2.69
C ALA A 183 13.78 -20.92 1.58
N GLU A 184 13.31 -20.30 0.50
CA GLU A 184 14.19 -19.76 -0.54
C GLU A 184 15.06 -18.60 -0.03
N LEU A 185 14.50 -17.74 0.81
CA LEU A 185 15.24 -16.63 1.42
C LEU A 185 16.32 -17.16 2.37
N GLU A 186 16.00 -18.16 3.18
CA GLU A 186 16.93 -18.84 4.08
C GLU A 186 18.05 -19.55 3.31
N ALA A 187 17.73 -20.22 2.20
CA ALA A 187 18.71 -20.83 1.31
C ALA A 187 19.66 -19.78 0.70
N LYS A 188 19.13 -18.64 0.24
CA LYS A 188 19.95 -17.53 -0.27
C LYS A 188 20.82 -16.91 0.81
N TYR A 189 20.29 -16.74 2.02
CA TYR A 189 21.06 -16.23 3.16
C TYR A 189 22.24 -17.15 3.49
N ASN A 190 22.02 -18.46 3.58
CA ASN A 190 23.07 -19.45 3.82
C ASN A 190 24.11 -19.47 2.69
N GLN A 191 23.68 -19.23 1.45
CA GLN A 191 24.59 -19.15 0.30
C GLN A 191 25.50 -17.92 0.41
N ILE A 192 24.94 -16.75 0.75
CA ILE A 192 25.68 -15.50 1.00
C ILE A 192 26.66 -15.69 2.17
N GLU A 193 26.22 -16.33 3.25
CA GLU A 193 27.07 -16.62 4.40
C GLU A 193 28.28 -17.51 4.02
N SER A 194 28.07 -18.53 3.18
CA SER A 194 29.17 -19.38 2.69
C SER A 194 30.14 -18.62 1.77
N ILE A 195 29.63 -17.69 0.96
CA ILE A 195 30.46 -16.85 0.08
C ILE A 195 31.28 -15.88 0.92
N ASN A 196 30.68 -15.23 1.92
CA ASN A 196 31.37 -14.35 2.85
C ASN A 196 32.46 -15.09 3.63
N PHE A 197 32.20 -16.33 4.06
CA PHE A 197 33.21 -17.15 4.72
C PHE A 197 34.42 -17.41 3.80
N LYS A 198 34.18 -17.80 2.53
CA LYS A 198 35.26 -18.01 1.55
C LYS A 198 36.03 -16.73 1.22
N LEU A 199 35.36 -15.60 1.11
CA LEU A 199 36.00 -14.31 0.87
C LEU A 199 36.89 -13.89 2.05
N ASN A 200 36.43 -14.12 3.29
CA ASN A 200 37.24 -13.88 4.48
C ASN A 200 38.47 -14.79 4.54
N GLU A 201 38.33 -16.06 4.15
CA GLU A 201 39.46 -16.99 4.06
C GLU A 201 40.48 -16.53 2.98
N GLN A 202 40.00 -16.13 1.81
CA GLN A 202 40.87 -15.58 0.74
C GLN A 202 41.56 -14.30 1.18
N LEU A 203 40.86 -13.41 1.88
CA LEU A 203 41.44 -12.19 2.44
C LEU A 203 42.54 -12.50 3.45
N GLY A 204 42.31 -13.46 4.36
CA GLY A 204 43.31 -13.91 5.32
C GLY A 204 44.56 -14.50 4.64
N ASN A 205 44.37 -15.31 3.60
CA ASN A 205 45.48 -15.86 2.82
C ASN A 205 46.28 -14.76 2.09
N ALA A 206 45.61 -13.79 1.48
CA ALA A 206 46.28 -12.66 0.83
C ALA A 206 47.03 -11.76 1.83
N GLN A 207 46.49 -11.57 3.03
CA GLN A 207 47.18 -10.84 4.12
C GLN A 207 48.44 -11.58 4.57
N ASN A 208 48.37 -12.91 4.73
CA ASN A 208 49.55 -13.72 5.07
C ASN A 208 50.60 -13.69 3.97
N GLU A 209 50.21 -13.77 2.70
CA GLU A 209 51.12 -13.65 1.56
C GLU A 209 51.80 -12.27 1.50
N PHE A 210 51.06 -11.20 1.83
CA PHE A 210 51.62 -9.86 1.95
C PHE A 210 52.66 -9.77 3.07
N ILE A 211 52.38 -10.34 4.25
CA ILE A 211 53.32 -10.39 5.38
C ILE A 211 54.59 -11.17 4.99
N ASP A 212 54.45 -12.30 4.29
CA ASP A 212 55.60 -13.08 3.80
C ASP A 212 56.45 -12.30 2.80
N LEU A 213 55.82 -11.54 1.89
CA LEU A 213 56.52 -10.67 0.94
C LEU A 213 57.22 -9.50 1.65
N GLU A 214 56.60 -8.89 2.66
CA GLU A 214 57.19 -7.84 3.49
C GLU A 214 58.42 -8.35 4.24
N ASN A 215 58.33 -9.55 4.84
CA ASN A 215 59.46 -10.21 5.50
C ASN A 215 60.60 -10.53 4.52
N LYS A 216 60.27 -11.03 3.31
CA LYS A 216 61.28 -11.27 2.26
C LYS A 216 61.96 -9.98 1.82
N TYR A 217 61.21 -8.90 1.67
CA TYR A 217 61.74 -7.59 1.30
C TYR A 217 62.70 -7.05 2.37
N GLU A 218 62.34 -7.09 3.65
CA GLU A 218 63.23 -6.65 4.73
C GLU A 218 64.49 -7.52 4.84
N ASN A 219 64.38 -8.84 4.61
CA ASN A 219 65.55 -9.71 4.53
C ASN A 219 66.49 -9.35 3.36
N LEU A 220 65.94 -9.05 2.17
CA LEU A 220 66.74 -8.63 1.02
C LEU A 220 67.42 -7.28 1.26
N LYS A 221 66.72 -6.33 1.87
CA LYS A 221 67.25 -5.03 2.26
C LYS A 221 68.39 -5.16 3.29
N GLN A 222 68.27 -6.05 4.26
CA GLN A 222 69.36 -6.36 5.20
C GLN A 222 70.55 -7.00 4.49
N ALA A 223 70.32 -7.96 3.58
CA ALA A 223 71.39 -8.60 2.81
C ALA A 223 72.13 -7.62 1.88
N ASP A 224 71.42 -6.65 1.30
CA ASP A 224 72.01 -5.61 0.48
C ASP A 224 72.83 -4.62 1.31
N ASN A 225 72.33 -4.23 2.49
CA ASN A 225 73.09 -3.41 3.45
C ASN A 225 74.34 -4.12 3.98
N GLU A 226 74.29 -5.44 4.19
CA GLU A 226 75.44 -6.25 4.62
C GLU A 226 76.48 -6.38 3.49
N LYS A 227 76.04 -6.59 2.24
CA LYS A 227 76.92 -6.56 1.06
C LYS A 227 77.58 -5.20 0.86
N VAL A 228 76.83 -4.10 1.02
CA VAL A 228 77.39 -2.74 0.97
C VAL A 228 78.40 -2.52 2.09
N ARG A 229 78.14 -3.00 3.32
CA ARG A 229 79.13 -2.98 4.42
C ARG A 229 80.41 -3.76 4.09
N ILE A 230 80.30 -4.96 3.53
CA ILE A 230 81.44 -5.80 3.14
C ILE A 230 82.21 -5.15 1.97
N LEU A 231 81.50 -4.51 1.03
CA LEU A 231 82.12 -3.79 -0.09
C LEU A 231 82.87 -2.55 0.41
N VAL A 232 82.28 -1.77 1.32
CA VAL A 232 82.93 -0.62 1.99
C VAL A 232 84.13 -1.05 2.82
N ALA A 233 84.07 -2.19 3.51
CA ALA A 233 85.21 -2.75 4.24
C ALA A 233 86.33 -3.26 3.31
N SER A 234 85.98 -3.74 2.11
CA SER A 234 86.94 -4.24 1.11
C SER A 234 87.51 -3.13 0.21
N SER A 235 86.80 -2.00 0.04
CA SER A 235 87.19 -0.90 -0.84
C SER A 235 88.12 0.14 -0.19
N VAL A 236 88.49 -0.01 1.09
CA VAL A 236 89.43 0.91 1.76
C VAL A 236 90.87 0.78 1.20
N PHE A 237 91.19 -0.26 0.41
CA PHE A 237 92.58 -0.50 0.00
C PHE A 237 92.94 -0.18 -1.46
N ILE A 238 92.00 -0.04 -2.40
CA ILE A 238 92.35 0.21 -3.82
C ILE A 238 91.22 0.99 -4.50
N CYS A 239 91.41 2.32 -4.71
CA CYS A 239 90.87 3.14 -5.81
C CYS A 239 90.62 4.61 -5.39
N VAL A 240 91.68 5.36 -5.08
CA VAL A 240 91.56 6.77 -4.67
C VAL A 240 91.34 7.77 -5.83
N PHE A 241 91.38 7.36 -7.11
CA PHE A 241 91.32 8.36 -8.21
C PHE A 241 90.25 8.16 -9.30
N HIS A 242 89.40 7.13 -9.25
CA HIS A 242 88.27 6.97 -10.19
C HIS A 242 86.88 6.91 -9.54
N GLN A 243 86.78 6.89 -8.20
CA GLN A 243 85.50 6.75 -7.48
C GLN A 243 84.79 8.08 -7.16
N GLN A 244 85.47 9.22 -7.30
CA GLN A 244 84.95 10.49 -6.78
C GLN A 244 83.70 11.00 -7.53
N GLY A 245 83.67 10.87 -8.87
CA GLY A 245 82.50 11.26 -9.68
C GLY A 245 81.30 10.32 -9.54
N SER A 246 81.53 9.02 -9.33
CA SER A 246 80.44 8.06 -9.08
C SER A 246 79.86 8.21 -7.68
N ILE A 247 80.68 8.55 -6.68
CA ILE A 247 80.23 8.84 -5.31
C ILE A 247 79.42 10.14 -5.28
N GLU A 248 79.82 11.17 -6.03
CA GLU A 248 79.04 12.42 -6.15
C GLU A 248 77.66 12.19 -6.77
N LEU A 249 77.58 11.40 -7.85
CA LEU A 249 76.31 11.05 -8.48
C LEU A 249 75.40 10.25 -7.53
N LEU A 250 75.97 9.28 -6.82
CA LEU A 250 75.25 8.51 -5.79
C LEU A 250 74.73 9.39 -4.65
N ASN A 251 75.51 10.39 -4.23
CA ASN A 251 75.08 11.33 -3.19
C ASN A 251 73.95 12.26 -3.66
N ILE A 252 73.93 12.65 -4.93
CA ILE A 252 72.82 13.41 -5.53
C ILE A 252 71.56 12.57 -5.55
N GLN A 253 71.63 11.34 -6.07
CA GLN A 253 70.49 10.41 -6.09
C GLN A 253 69.98 10.09 -4.69
N LEU A 254 70.87 9.93 -3.71
CA LEU A 254 70.48 9.67 -2.32
C LEU A 254 69.77 10.87 -1.69
N ARG A 255 70.17 12.09 -2.05
CA ARG A 255 69.48 13.32 -1.62
C ARG A 255 68.09 13.42 -2.26
N GLU A 256 67.97 13.19 -3.56
CA GLU A 256 66.68 13.19 -4.27
C GLU A 256 65.70 12.15 -3.68
N ILE A 257 66.18 10.91 -3.45
CA ILE A 257 65.37 9.87 -2.80
C ILE A 257 64.98 10.26 -1.38
N THR A 258 65.85 10.95 -0.64
CA THR A 258 65.52 11.42 0.72
C THR A 258 64.43 12.49 0.69
N ASP A 259 64.51 13.45 -0.23
CA ASP A 259 63.52 14.51 -0.39
C ASP A 259 62.16 13.94 -0.85
N GLU A 260 62.17 12.96 -1.77
CA GLU A 260 60.97 12.22 -2.18
C GLU A 260 60.36 11.43 -1.02
N LEU A 261 61.18 10.75 -0.22
CA LEU A 261 60.72 9.99 0.95
C LEU A 261 60.08 10.90 2.00
N GLU A 262 60.67 12.09 2.23
CA GLU A 262 60.13 13.06 3.19
C GLU A 262 58.79 13.64 2.71
N THR A 263 58.66 13.91 1.40
CA THR A 263 57.41 14.29 0.77
C THR A 263 56.34 13.20 0.89
N CYS A 264 56.71 11.94 0.63
CA CYS A 264 55.82 10.79 0.81
C CYS A 264 55.38 10.60 2.27
N ARG A 265 56.28 10.78 3.24
CA ARG A 265 55.95 10.72 4.68
C ARG A 265 54.95 11.80 5.07
N TYR A 266 55.15 13.02 4.58
CA TYR A 266 54.21 14.12 4.82
C TYR A 266 52.82 13.82 4.24
N ASN A 267 52.77 13.35 2.98
CA ASN A 267 51.52 12.98 2.32
C ASN A 267 50.80 11.83 3.04
N ASN A 268 51.53 10.79 3.47
CA ASN A 268 50.96 9.68 4.22
C ASN A 268 50.37 10.15 5.57
N SER A 269 51.05 11.05 6.28
CA SER A 269 50.53 11.66 7.51
C SER A 269 49.24 12.47 7.29
N GLN A 270 49.12 13.17 6.16
CA GLN A 270 47.89 13.89 5.79
C GLN A 270 46.76 12.89 5.48
N LEU A 271 47.04 11.88 4.65
CA LEU A 271 46.06 10.83 4.31
C LEU A 271 45.56 10.08 5.55
N GLN A 272 46.43 9.76 6.51
CA GLN A 272 46.02 9.13 7.77
C GLN A 272 45.05 10.01 8.59
N ARG A 273 45.28 11.33 8.61
CA ARG A 273 44.38 12.28 9.28
C ARG A 273 43.04 12.39 8.57
N GLU A 274 43.03 12.45 7.25
CA GLU A 274 41.80 12.46 6.46
C GLU A 274 41.00 11.17 6.62
N LEU A 275 41.66 10.02 6.59
CA LEU A 275 41.03 8.70 6.75
C LEU A 275 40.42 8.56 8.15
N LYS A 276 41.13 9.00 9.19
CA LYS A 276 40.58 9.05 10.56
C LYS A 276 39.36 9.97 10.66
N SER A 277 39.45 11.18 10.11
CA SER A 277 38.34 12.15 10.08
C SER A 277 37.13 11.63 9.31
N LEU A 278 37.35 10.96 8.18
CA LEU A 278 36.29 10.35 7.38
C LEU A 278 35.62 9.20 8.14
N ASN A 279 36.41 8.33 8.79
CA ASN A 279 35.88 7.22 9.57
C ASN A 279 35.04 7.70 10.77
N GLU A 280 35.48 8.76 11.47
CA GLU A 280 34.71 9.37 12.55
C GLU A 280 33.39 9.98 12.05
N ARG A 281 33.41 10.67 10.90
CA ARG A 281 32.19 11.22 10.27
C ARG A 281 31.22 10.11 9.87
N HIS A 282 31.72 9.06 9.24
CA HIS A 282 30.91 7.92 8.82
C HIS A 282 30.29 7.21 10.03
N SER A 283 31.07 6.98 11.09
CA SER A 283 30.58 6.38 12.34
C SER A 283 29.47 7.20 13.00
N ARG A 284 29.63 8.53 13.07
CA ARG A 284 28.59 9.43 13.61
C ARG A 284 27.33 9.45 12.74
N ALA A 285 27.49 9.47 11.42
CA ALA A 285 26.36 9.43 10.48
C ALA A 285 25.56 8.12 10.61
N PHE A 286 26.27 7.00 10.70
CA PHE A 286 25.66 5.68 10.91
C PHE A 286 24.89 5.63 12.24
N GLN A 287 25.50 6.10 13.32
CA GLN A 287 24.88 6.08 14.64
C GLN A 287 23.66 7.01 14.72
N LYS A 288 23.70 8.17 14.05
CA LYS A 288 22.54 9.05 13.90
C LYS A 288 21.42 8.38 13.13
N SER A 289 21.73 7.78 11.98
CA SER A 289 20.75 7.07 11.16
C SER A 289 20.10 5.90 11.91
N ALA A 290 20.88 5.14 12.68
CA ALA A 290 20.35 4.06 13.51
C ALA A 290 19.37 4.56 14.59
N ASN A 291 19.67 5.70 15.23
CA ASN A 291 18.78 6.31 16.22
C ASN A 291 17.49 6.86 15.57
N ASP A 292 17.61 7.51 14.41
CA ASP A 292 16.47 8.03 13.67
C ASP A 292 15.54 6.88 13.20
N LEU A 293 16.11 5.77 12.73
CA LEU A 293 15.35 4.58 12.34
C LEU A 293 14.59 3.99 13.54
N LYS A 294 15.24 3.89 14.69
CA LYS A 294 14.61 3.38 15.92
C LYS A 294 13.45 4.27 16.39
N SER A 295 13.62 5.59 16.33
CA SER A 295 12.56 6.55 16.63
C SER A 295 11.35 6.37 15.70
N LYS A 296 11.61 6.16 14.40
CA LYS A 296 10.56 5.89 13.42
C LYS A 296 9.88 4.54 13.63
N GLU A 297 10.62 3.52 14.04
CA GLU A 297 10.05 2.21 14.39
C GLU A 297 9.10 2.31 15.60
N ASP A 298 9.48 3.08 16.63
CA ASP A 298 8.63 3.32 17.80
C ASP A 298 7.37 4.12 17.45
N GLU A 299 7.47 5.10 16.54
CA GLU A 299 6.32 5.85 16.00
C GLU A 299 5.34 4.92 15.26
N VAL A 300 5.86 4.03 14.40
CA VAL A 300 5.05 3.04 13.67
C VAL A 300 4.35 2.08 14.64
N LYS A 301 5.04 1.60 15.68
CA LYS A 301 4.44 0.75 16.71
C LYS A 301 3.27 1.44 17.41
N LEU A 302 3.41 2.73 17.73
CA LEU A 302 2.34 3.51 18.36
C LEU A 302 1.14 3.68 17.42
N LEU A 303 1.39 3.93 16.12
CA LEU A 303 0.34 4.03 15.11
C LEU A 303 -0.43 2.72 14.95
N TYR A 304 0.25 1.57 14.97
CA TYR A 304 -0.42 0.26 14.94
C TYR A 304 -1.33 0.04 16.14
N ILE A 305 -0.88 0.39 17.36
CA ILE A 305 -1.71 0.30 18.57
C ILE A 305 -2.96 1.18 18.44
N ARG A 306 -2.79 2.40 17.92
CA ARG A 306 -3.91 3.32 17.72
C ARG A 306 -4.89 2.82 16.67
N LEU A 307 -4.39 2.23 15.58
CA LEU A 307 -5.22 1.66 14.53
C LEU A 307 -6.04 0.48 15.06
N ASP A 308 -5.43 -0.42 15.83
CA ASP A 308 -6.12 -1.55 16.45
C ASP A 308 -7.24 -1.09 17.40
N ALA A 309 -6.96 -0.05 18.21
CA ALA A 309 -7.98 0.56 19.06
C ALA A 309 -9.16 1.15 18.27
N LEU A 310 -8.89 1.80 17.13
CA LEU A 310 -9.94 2.34 16.26
C LEU A 310 -10.78 1.24 15.60
N VAL A 311 -10.13 0.17 15.12
CA VAL A 311 -10.84 -0.99 14.54
C VAL A 311 -11.78 -1.60 15.58
N LYS A 312 -11.31 -1.74 16.83
CA LYS A 312 -12.15 -2.22 17.93
C LYS A 312 -13.36 -1.31 18.18
N GLN A 313 -13.16 0.01 18.19
CA GLN A 313 -14.28 0.96 18.33
C GLN A 313 -15.29 0.88 17.18
N ILE A 314 -14.82 0.70 15.93
CA ILE A 314 -15.71 0.55 14.77
C ILE A 314 -16.55 -0.71 14.89
N THR A 315 -15.93 -1.85 15.25
CA THR A 315 -16.67 -3.11 15.41
C THR A 315 -17.71 -3.05 16.55
N GLU A 316 -17.39 -2.38 17.67
CA GLU A 316 -18.35 -2.13 18.75
C GLU A 316 -19.50 -1.21 18.30
N LYS A 317 -19.21 -0.20 17.48
CA LYS A 317 -20.21 0.70 16.88
C LYS A 317 -21.14 -0.05 15.91
N ASP A 318 -20.60 -0.88 15.02
CA ASP A 318 -21.40 -1.66 14.07
C ASP A 318 -22.33 -2.64 14.80
N SER A 319 -21.84 -3.27 15.88
CA SER A 319 -22.66 -4.14 16.74
C SER A 319 -23.81 -3.37 17.40
N SER A 320 -23.55 -2.17 17.91
CA SER A 320 -24.58 -1.34 18.54
C SER A 320 -25.57 -0.75 17.52
N GLU A 321 -25.12 -0.43 16.31
CA GLU A 321 -26.00 -0.02 15.20
C GLU A 321 -26.92 -1.16 14.75
N ASN A 322 -26.40 -2.38 14.61
CA ASN A 322 -27.22 -3.56 14.30
C ASN A 322 -28.28 -3.82 15.38
N LYS A 323 -27.93 -3.64 16.65
CA LYS A 323 -28.88 -3.73 17.76
C LYS A 323 -29.95 -2.63 17.69
N LEU A 324 -29.58 -1.41 17.31
CA LEU A 324 -30.53 -0.32 17.10
C LEU A 324 -31.54 -0.65 15.99
N LYS A 325 -31.04 -1.08 14.81
CA LYS A 325 -31.90 -1.48 13.67
C LYS A 325 -32.90 -2.58 14.05
N PHE A 326 -32.45 -3.55 14.84
CA PHE A 326 -33.34 -4.59 15.36
C PHE A 326 -34.44 -4.04 16.27
N MET A 327 -34.12 -3.10 17.17
CA MET A 327 -35.11 -2.44 18.03
C MET A 327 -36.08 -1.56 17.22
N GLU A 328 -35.59 -0.80 16.23
CA GLU A 328 -36.42 0.00 15.33
C GLU A 328 -37.43 -0.88 14.56
N GLN A 329 -36.98 -2.04 14.09
CA GLN A 329 -37.86 -2.99 13.42
C GLN A 329 -38.93 -3.58 14.35
N GLN A 330 -38.58 -3.85 15.63
CA GLN A 330 -39.60 -4.25 16.61
C GLN A 330 -40.62 -3.15 16.87
N ILE A 331 -40.18 -1.89 16.98
CA ILE A 331 -41.09 -0.75 17.16
C ILE A 331 -42.00 -0.59 15.94
N ALA A 332 -41.46 -0.69 14.72
CA ALA A 332 -42.26 -0.60 13.50
C ALA A 332 -43.33 -1.70 13.43
N ASN A 333 -42.97 -2.94 13.80
CA ASN A 333 -43.92 -4.05 13.86
C ASN A 333 -45.03 -3.78 14.89
N GLN A 334 -44.67 -3.32 16.09
CA GLN A 334 -45.65 -2.97 17.13
C GLN A 334 -46.58 -1.83 16.69
N GLN A 335 -46.03 -0.79 16.05
CA GLN A 335 -46.83 0.32 15.49
C GLN A 335 -47.79 -0.17 14.40
N GLY A 336 -47.35 -1.09 13.53
CA GLY A 336 -48.20 -1.74 12.54
C GLY A 336 -49.38 -2.48 13.18
N THR A 337 -49.11 -3.33 14.18
CA THR A 337 -50.16 -4.05 14.91
C THR A 337 -51.12 -3.10 15.64
N ILE A 338 -50.62 -2.04 16.26
CA ILE A 338 -51.46 -1.01 16.89
C ILE A 338 -52.34 -0.31 15.84
N GLY A 339 -51.80 -0.02 14.65
CA GLY A 339 -52.55 0.56 13.54
C GLY A 339 -53.70 -0.33 13.07
N GLU A 340 -53.45 -1.62 12.90
CA GLU A 340 -54.46 -2.62 12.54
C GLU A 340 -55.56 -2.74 13.60
N LEU A 341 -55.17 -2.84 14.87
CA LEU A 341 -56.12 -2.89 15.99
C LEU A 341 -56.98 -1.62 16.06
N ARG A 342 -56.38 -0.45 15.85
CA ARG A 342 -57.10 0.83 15.83
C ARG A 342 -58.11 0.89 14.69
N SER A 343 -57.73 0.47 13.48
CA SER A 343 -58.64 0.41 12.34
C SER A 343 -59.78 -0.58 12.57
N GLY A 344 -59.50 -1.76 13.16
CA GLY A 344 -60.51 -2.74 13.54
C GLY A 344 -61.50 -2.20 14.59
N LEU A 345 -61.00 -1.47 15.60
CA LEU A 345 -61.83 -0.83 16.61
C LEU A 345 -62.75 0.24 16.00
N GLU A 346 -62.21 1.07 15.11
CA GLU A 346 -62.97 2.13 14.42
C GLU A 346 -64.11 1.53 13.58
N GLN A 347 -63.83 0.48 12.80
CA GLN A 347 -64.89 -0.24 12.07
C GLN A 347 -65.94 -0.87 12.99
N ALA A 348 -65.54 -1.42 14.13
CA ALA A 348 -66.47 -1.99 15.10
C ALA A 348 -67.36 -0.91 15.73
N LEU A 349 -66.79 0.25 16.04
CA LEU A 349 -67.50 1.41 16.55
C LEU A 349 -68.52 1.95 15.54
N ASP A 350 -68.13 2.06 14.27
CA ASP A 350 -69.04 2.49 13.20
C ASP A 350 -70.23 1.53 13.02
N ARG A 351 -69.99 0.22 13.07
CA ARG A 351 -71.06 -0.79 13.04
C ARG A 351 -71.97 -0.69 14.26
N ALA A 352 -71.41 -0.46 15.44
CA ALA A 352 -72.19 -0.27 16.67
C ALA A 352 -73.07 0.99 16.58
N ASN A 353 -72.52 2.11 16.12
CA ASN A 353 -73.26 3.36 15.90
C ASN A 353 -74.40 3.18 14.87
N PHE A 354 -74.15 2.43 13.80
CA PHE A 354 -75.19 2.08 12.82
C PHE A 354 -76.30 1.22 13.44
N ALA A 355 -75.93 0.19 14.19
CA ALA A 355 -76.88 -0.67 14.88
C ALA A 355 -77.70 0.12 15.92
N GLU A 356 -77.08 1.04 16.66
CA GLU A 356 -77.77 1.91 17.62
C GLU A 356 -78.78 2.83 16.92
N THR A 357 -78.39 3.45 15.80
CA THR A 357 -79.32 4.30 15.03
C THR A 357 -80.49 3.50 14.44
N GLU A 358 -80.29 2.27 13.99
CA GLU A 358 -81.39 1.37 13.62
C GLU A 358 -82.29 1.04 14.81
N LEU A 359 -81.72 0.71 15.96
CA LEU A 359 -82.47 0.35 17.16
C LEU A 359 -83.31 1.54 17.67
N ILE A 360 -82.79 2.76 17.57
CA ILE A 360 -83.54 4.00 17.83
C ILE A 360 -84.71 4.14 16.83
N LYS A 361 -84.51 3.86 15.54
CA LYS A 361 -85.61 3.85 14.55
C LYS A 361 -86.70 2.84 14.90
N TYR A 362 -86.31 1.60 15.23
CA TYR A 362 -87.25 0.55 15.64
C TYR A 362 -88.02 0.94 16.91
N LYS A 363 -87.35 1.50 17.94
CA LYS A 363 -88.02 2.00 19.15
C LYS A 363 -89.03 3.11 18.84
N ARG A 364 -88.71 4.06 17.95
CA ARG A 364 -89.68 5.10 17.53
C ARG A 364 -90.89 4.51 16.82
N LEU A 365 -90.68 3.56 15.91
CA LEU A 365 -91.77 2.85 15.23
C LEU A 365 -92.65 2.08 16.22
N HIS A 366 -92.05 1.41 17.21
CA HIS A 366 -92.79 0.66 18.22
C HIS A 366 -93.57 1.58 19.18
N ASN A 367 -93.02 2.72 19.60
CA ASN A 367 -93.74 3.70 20.42
C ASN A 367 -94.91 4.35 19.65
N ASN A 368 -94.75 4.59 18.35
CA ASN A 368 -95.83 5.10 17.51
C ASN A 368 -96.95 4.06 17.32
N ASN A 369 -96.63 2.76 17.30
CA ASN A 369 -97.63 1.69 17.28
C ASN A 369 -98.34 1.48 18.63
N ILE A 370 -97.65 1.65 19.76
CA ILE A 370 -98.28 1.57 21.11
C ILE A 370 -99.26 2.74 21.32
N ASN A 371 -98.97 3.94 20.79
CA ASN A 371 -99.90 5.08 20.84
C ASN A 371 -101.15 4.92 19.95
N ILE A 372 -101.21 3.92 19.07
CA ILE A 372 -102.41 3.59 18.28
C ILE A 372 -103.29 2.55 19.01
N GLN A 373 -102.73 1.79 19.97
CA GLN A 373 -103.49 0.79 20.75
C GLN A 373 -103.95 1.27 22.13
N ASN A 374 -103.44 2.39 22.65
CA ASN A 374 -103.90 2.97 23.91
C ASN A 374 -104.93 4.09 23.68
N ASN A 375 -106.10 3.70 23.18
CA ASN A 375 -107.32 4.46 23.38
C ASN A 375 -108.46 3.53 23.80
N THR A 376 -108.24 2.76 24.87
CA THR A 376 -109.29 2.20 25.74
C THR A 376 -108.70 1.86 27.11
N ASN A 377 -109.09 2.64 28.12
CA ASN A 377 -109.08 2.45 29.58
C ASN A 377 -108.33 1.26 30.21
N SER A 378 -107.52 1.52 31.26
CA SER A 378 -107.98 1.55 32.66
C SER A 378 -106.83 1.73 33.67
N ASN A 379 -107.12 2.45 34.76
CA ASN A 379 -106.33 2.58 35.99
C ASN A 379 -105.89 1.22 36.59
N THR A 380 -104.70 1.19 37.20
CA THR A 380 -104.47 0.71 38.58
C THR A 380 -103.07 1.10 39.05
N ASP A 381 -103.03 1.64 40.27
CA ASP A 381 -101.83 1.99 41.04
C ASP A 381 -100.92 0.79 41.30
N SER A 382 -99.61 1.00 41.31
CA SER A 382 -98.75 0.54 42.39
C SER A 382 -97.39 1.22 42.34
N ASP A 383 -97.04 1.81 43.48
CA ASP A 383 -95.72 2.32 43.82
C ASP A 383 -94.64 1.25 43.61
N ASN A 384 -93.54 1.65 42.96
CA ASN A 384 -92.21 1.32 43.46
C ASN A 384 -91.19 2.30 42.88
N SER A 385 -90.82 3.26 43.73
CA SER A 385 -89.67 4.12 43.60
C SER A 385 -88.39 3.31 43.74
N ILE A 386 -87.60 3.23 42.66
CA ILE A 386 -86.15 2.97 42.77
C ILE A 386 -85.40 4.01 41.94
N SER A 387 -85.08 5.09 42.64
CA SER A 387 -83.82 5.83 42.63
C SER A 387 -82.92 5.67 41.38
N LEU A 388 -82.89 6.75 40.60
CA LEU A 388 -81.66 7.26 40.00
C LEU A 388 -80.64 7.52 41.11
N HIS A 389 -79.55 6.75 41.14
CA HIS A 389 -78.30 7.22 41.71
C HIS A 389 -77.19 6.98 40.71
N ASP A 390 -76.48 8.07 40.47
CA ASP A 390 -75.17 8.20 39.85
C ASP A 390 -74.21 7.06 40.25
N ASP A 391 -73.55 6.47 39.25
CA ASP A 391 -72.22 5.89 39.41
C ASP A 391 -71.25 6.57 38.43
N LEU A 392 -71.19 7.90 38.55
CA LEU A 392 -69.96 8.65 38.32
C LEU A 392 -69.07 8.44 39.55
N ASN A 393 -68.10 7.52 39.43
CA ASN A 393 -66.78 7.50 40.10
C ASN A 393 -66.38 6.11 40.61
N SER A 394 -65.53 5.42 39.85
CA SER A 394 -64.39 4.73 40.46
C SER A 394 -63.17 4.72 39.52
N CYS A 395 -62.80 5.89 39.00
CA CYS A 395 -61.44 6.13 38.55
C CYS A 395 -60.61 6.53 39.78
N LYS A 396 -60.25 5.56 40.62
CA LYS A 396 -59.19 5.77 41.63
C LYS A 396 -57.85 5.74 40.90
N ILE A 397 -57.46 6.92 40.44
CA ILE A 397 -56.06 7.27 40.24
C ILE A 397 -55.36 7.06 41.58
N THR A 398 -54.59 5.98 41.69
CA THR A 398 -53.57 5.78 42.71
C THR A 398 -52.25 5.72 41.96
N GLU A 399 -51.58 6.87 41.95
CA GLU A 399 -50.28 7.06 42.58
C GLU A 399 -49.12 6.28 41.93
N ASN A 400 -48.29 7.07 41.25
CA ASN A 400 -46.83 7.05 41.38
C ASN A 400 -46.13 5.67 41.37
N GLN A 401 -45.78 5.20 40.18
CA GLN A 401 -44.47 4.56 40.00
C GLN A 401 -43.73 5.24 38.86
N ARG A 402 -43.00 6.29 39.24
CA ARG A 402 -41.89 6.85 38.47
C ARG A 402 -40.83 5.76 38.32
N PHE A 403 -40.71 5.14 37.15
CA PHE A 403 -39.43 4.63 36.70
C PHE A 403 -38.73 5.71 35.87
N PHE A 404 -37.84 6.43 36.55
CA PHE A 404 -36.83 7.28 35.93
C PHE A 404 -35.94 6.42 35.04
N VAL A 405 -36.08 6.50 33.73
CA VAL A 405 -34.97 6.20 32.82
C VAL A 405 -34.15 7.48 32.71
N ARG A 406 -33.12 7.56 33.55
CA ARG A 406 -32.04 8.54 33.42
C ARG A 406 -31.38 8.32 32.05
N ILE A 407 -31.68 9.20 31.09
CA ILE A 407 -30.83 9.36 29.90
C ILE A 407 -29.60 10.14 30.36
N SER A 408 -28.54 9.42 30.66
CA SER A 408 -27.21 10.00 30.86
C SER A 408 -26.68 10.44 29.50
N LEU A 409 -26.89 11.71 29.14
CA LEU A 409 -26.13 12.37 28.07
C LEU A 409 -24.67 12.49 28.53
N GLY A 410 -23.87 11.51 28.13
CA GLY A 410 -22.42 11.54 28.25
C GLY A 410 -21.86 12.61 27.32
N VAL A 411 -21.53 13.75 27.90
CA VAL A 411 -20.72 14.81 27.29
C VAL A 411 -19.32 14.24 27.01
N PHE A 412 -19.01 13.97 25.74
CA PHE A 412 -17.61 13.93 25.29
C PHE A 412 -17.19 15.35 24.91
N LYS A 413 -16.68 16.07 25.91
CA LYS A 413 -15.61 17.05 25.72
C LYS A 413 -14.31 16.27 25.53
N TYR A 414 -13.41 16.78 24.70
CA TYR A 414 -11.92 16.78 24.75
C TYR A 414 -11.45 16.96 23.29
N PHE A 415 -10.94 18.13 22.94
CA PHE A 415 -9.52 18.53 22.96
C PHE A 415 -8.67 17.70 21.98
#